data_AF-A0A7Y2VNV4-F1
#
_entry.id   AF-A0A7Y2VNV4-F1
#
_cell.length_a   1.000
_cell.length_b   1.000
_cell.length_c   1.000
_cell.angle_alpha   90.00
_cell.angle_beta   90.00
_cell.angle_gamma   90.00
#
_symmetry.space_group_name_H-M   'P 1'
#
loop_
_entity.id
_entity.type
_entity.pdbx_description
1 polymer ?
#
loop_
_entity_poly.entity_id
_entity_poly.type
_entity_poly.pdbx_seq_one_letter_code
_entity_poly.pdbx_strand_id
1 'polypeptide(L)' 'MKNLIRAIIAGYGAKKIGGGRCGCIGTVFVFLVLYWLLGYVFKVF' A
#
# COMPACT_ATOMS: atom_id res chain seq x y z
N MET A 1 -10.06 18.00 -17.09
CA MET A 1 -11.36 17.74 -16.44
C MET A 1 -11.65 16.27 -16.16
N LYS A 2 -11.43 15.32 -17.09
CA LYS A 2 -11.79 13.89 -16.89
C LYS A 2 -10.86 13.11 -15.94
N ASN A 3 -9.57 13.46 -15.93
CA ASN A 3 -8.56 12.76 -15.14
C ASN A 3 -8.59 13.12 -13.65
N LEU A 4 -8.97 14.37 -13.33
CA LEU A 4 -9.03 14.86 -11.95
C LEU A 4 -10.18 14.19 -11.17
N ILE A 5 -11.36 14.09 -11.81
CA ILE A 5 -12.54 13.44 -11.23
C ILE A 5 -12.27 11.94 -11.02
N ARG A 6 -11.62 11.30 -12.00
CA ARG A 6 -11.22 9.89 -11.91
C ARG A 6 -10.20 9.65 -10.79
N ALA A 7 -9.25 10.57 -10.59
CA ALA A 7 -8.29 10.51 -9.50
C ALA A 7 -8.96 10.67 -8.12
N ILE A 8 -9.94 11.57 -7.99
CA ILE A 8 -10.70 11.76 -6.75
C ILE A 8 -11.54 10.52 -6.44
N ILE A 9 -12.27 9.97 -7.43
CA ILE A 9 -13.10 8.77 -7.24
C ILE A 9 -12.24 7.54 -6.95
N ALA A 10 -11.10 7.38 -7.62
CA ALA A 10 -10.15 6.31 -7.33
C ALA A 10 -9.55 6.45 -5.93
N GLY A 11 -9.17 7.67 -5.53
CA GLY A 11 -8.69 7.96 -4.18
C GLY A 11 -9.75 7.73 -3.10
N TYR A 12 -11.00 8.13 -3.36
CA TYR A 12 -12.12 7.92 -2.44
C TYR A 12 -12.51 6.44 -2.35
N GLY A 13 -12.52 5.72 -3.47
CA GLY A 13 -12.75 4.28 -3.55
C GLY A 13 -11.66 3.48 -2.83
N ALA A 14 -10.39 3.82 -3.06
CA ALA A 14 -9.25 3.23 -2.33
C ALA A 14 -9.31 3.52 -0.83
N LYS A 15 -9.72 4.73 -0.42
CA LYS A 15 -9.90 5.11 0.99
C LYS A 15 -11.06 4.36 1.65
N LYS A 16 -12.15 4.07 0.92
CA LYS A 16 -13.36 3.42 1.42
C LYS A 16 -13.25 1.89 1.45
N ILE A 17 -12.65 1.27 0.43
CA ILE A 17 -12.35 -0.18 0.39
C ILE A 17 -11.18 -0.52 1.34
N GLY A 18 -10.22 0.41 1.50
CA GLY A 18 -9.11 0.30 2.44
C GLY A 18 -9.47 0.59 3.90
N GLY A 19 -10.76 0.70 4.25
CA GLY A 19 -11.27 0.55 5.61
C GLY A 19 -10.49 1.27 6.72
N GLY A 20 -10.31 2.59 6.62
CA GLY A 20 -10.05 3.46 7.79
C GLY A 20 -8.76 3.24 8.61
N ARG A 21 -7.91 2.26 8.32
CA ARG A 21 -6.60 2.07 8.97
C ARG A 21 -5.59 1.57 7.94
N CYS A 22 -4.81 2.48 7.37
CA CYS A 22 -3.58 2.14 6.65
C CYS A 22 -3.69 1.13 5.49
N GLY A 23 -4.79 1.07 4.74
CA GLY A 23 -4.91 0.13 3.61
C GLY A 23 -3.87 0.34 2.49
N CYS A 24 -3.57 1.59 2.09
CA CYS A 24 -2.51 1.83 1.08
C CYS A 24 -1.12 1.91 1.70
N ILE A 25 -0.95 2.64 2.80
CA ILE A 25 0.36 2.86 3.43
C ILE A 25 0.82 1.61 4.17
N GLY A 26 -0.09 0.90 4.84
CA GLY A 26 0.20 -0.33 5.57
C GLY A 26 0.58 -1.47 4.62
N THR A 27 -0.05 -1.61 3.46
CA THR A 27 0.40 -2.58 2.46
C THR A 27 1.81 -2.28 1.97
N VAL A 28 2.13 -1.02 1.66
CA VAL A 28 3.49 -0.61 1.27
C VAL A 28 4.50 -0.88 2.40
N PHE A 29 4.15 -0.54 3.63
CA PHE A 29 5.02 -0.72 4.80
C PHE A 29 5.24 -2.20 5.12
N VAL A 30 4.18 -3.01 5.13
CA VAL A 30 4.25 -4.47 5.31
C VAL A 30 5.10 -5.11 4.21
N PHE A 31 4.94 -4.68 2.96
CA PHE A 31 5.74 -5.18 1.84
C PHE A 31 7.24 -4.86 2.01
N LEU A 32 7.56 -3.64 2.45
CA LEU A 32 8.94 -3.22 2.78
C LEU A 32 9.55 -4.04 3.92
N VAL A 33 8.78 -4.26 4.99
CA VAL A 33 9.21 -5.06 6.14
C VAL A 33 9.45 -6.52 5.73
N LEU A 34 8.53 -7.13 4.98
CA LEU A 34 8.73 -8.51 4.49
C LEU A 34 9.92 -8.60 3.53
N TYR A 35 10.10 -7.65 2.62
CA TYR A 35 11.25 -7.61 1.71
C TYR A 35 12.57 -7.55 2.49
N TRP A 36 12.63 -6.70 3.53
CA TRP A 36 13.80 -6.59 4.39
C TRP A 36 14.05 -7.89 5.18
N LEU A 37 13.01 -8.48 5.79
CA LEU A 37 13.13 -9.73 6.53
C LEU A 37 13.58 -10.88 5.64
N LEU A 38 13.02 -11.01 4.44
CA LEU A 38 13.38 -12.08 3.52
C LEU A 38 14.83 -11.94 3.07
N GLY A 39 15.28 -10.71 2.76
CA GLY A 39 16.68 -10.43 2.45
C GLY A 39 17.62 -10.69 3.63
N TYR A 40 17.18 -10.43 4.87
CA TYR A 40 17.97 -10.71 6.07
C TYR A 40 18.07 -12.22 6.33
N VAL A 41 16.97 -12.96 6.19
CA VAL A 41 16.92 -14.42 6.31
C VAL A 41 17.74 -15.09 5.20
N PHE A 42 17.67 -14.62 3.96
CA PHE A 42 18.47 -15.13 2.84
C PHE A 42 19.95 -14.77 2.90
N LYS A 43 20.34 -13.75 3.67
CA LYS A 43 21.73 -13.35 3.88
C LYS A 43 22.39 -14.11 5.05
N VAL A 44 21.57 -14.65 5.94
CA VAL A 44 21.98 -15.49 7.07
C VAL A 44 22.12 -16.97 6.68
N PHE A 45 21.37 -17.43 5.68
CA PHE A 45 21.53 -18.75 5.06
C PHE A 45 22.64 -18.75 3.99
#